data_AF-A0A9P0HQK5-F1
#
_entry.id   AF-A0A9P0HQK5-F1
#
_cell.length_a   1.000
_cell.length_b   1.000
_cell.length_c   1.000
_cell.angle_alpha   90.00
_cell.angle_beta   90.00
_cell.angle_gamma   90.00
#
_symmetry.space_group_name_H-M   'P 1'
#
loop_
_entity.id
_entity.type
_entity.pdbx_description
1 polymer ?
#
loop_
_entity_poly.entity_id
_entity_poly.type
_entity_poly.pdbx_seq_one_letter_code
_entity_poly.pdbx_strand_id
1 'polypeptide(L)'
;MTQYTLPFLFLNLGGEMIYILDQRLRAQNIAVEKSRKVLDDLVRIMFNPRFMEELFKPQEIYNKAALKALFHDLAHASIMRLNETSMNKLYDLMTMVFKWQIFSSSHPRELILITLNHLDSMRSLVSCSLILKQLDTAYFMFIKVFM
;
A
#
# COMPACT_ATOMS: atom_id res chain seq x y z
N MET A 1 0.49 -12.02 20.86
CA MET A 1 -0.91 -11.60 20.64
C MET A 1 -0.91 -10.42 19.67
N THR A 2 -1.02 -10.69 18.36
CA THR A 2 -1.38 -9.77 17.23
C THR A 2 -1.03 -10.44 15.88
N GLN A 3 -1.50 -11.67 15.65
CA GLN A 3 -1.06 -12.49 14.51
C GLN A 3 -1.52 -11.98 13.12
N TYR A 4 -2.44 -11.00 13.08
CA TYR A 4 -2.95 -10.39 11.85
C TYR A 4 -2.62 -8.89 11.73
N THR A 5 -1.72 -8.35 12.54
CA THR A 5 -1.39 -6.91 12.45
C THR A 5 -0.57 -6.57 11.22
N LEU A 6 0.20 -7.52 10.69
CA LEU A 6 1.04 -7.30 9.50
C LEU A 6 0.24 -6.94 8.23
N PRO A 7 -0.79 -7.70 7.81
CA PRO A 7 -1.57 -7.33 6.62
C PRO A 7 -2.24 -5.97 6.79
N PHE A 8 -2.75 -5.66 7.99
CA PHE A 8 -3.32 -4.35 8.28
C PHE A 8 -2.29 -3.22 8.10
N LEU A 9 -1.11 -3.35 8.70
CA LEU A 9 -0.04 -2.36 8.60
C LEU A 9 0.46 -2.19 7.16
N PHE A 10 0.68 -3.30 6.46
CA PHE A 10 1.17 -3.31 5.09
C PHE A 10 0.20 -2.62 4.13
N LEU A 11 -1.10 -2.96 4.20
CA LEU A 11 -2.11 -2.40 3.29
C LEU A 11 -2.26 -0.89 3.46
N ASN A 12 -2.28 -0.39 4.70
CA ASN A 12 -2.41 1.04 4.93
C ASN A 12 -1.14 1.81 4.53
N LEU A 13 0.04 1.34 4.90
CA LEU A 13 1.29 2.00 4.47
C LEU A 13 1.46 1.94 2.95
N GLY A 14 1.10 0.82 2.32
CA GLY A 14 1.07 0.67 0.87
C GLY A 14 0.09 1.63 0.20
N GLY A 15 -1.10 1.81 0.76
CA GLY A 15 -2.06 2.81 0.31
C GLY A 15 -1.49 4.23 0.34
N GLU A 16 -0.91 4.63 1.48
CA GLU A 16 -0.25 5.94 1.62
C GLU A 16 0.90 6.13 0.63
N MET A 17 1.70 5.07 0.39
CA MET A 17 2.75 5.11 -0.61
C MET A 17 2.19 5.42 -2.00
N ILE A 18 1.13 4.72 -2.41
CA ILE A 18 0.51 4.92 -3.71
C ILE A 18 -0.07 6.34 -3.84
N TYR A 19 -0.71 6.87 -2.80
CA TYR A 19 -1.22 8.24 -2.80
C TYR A 19 -0.11 9.29 -2.96
N ILE A 20 0.95 9.18 -2.16
CA ILE A 20 2.07 10.12 -2.20
C ILE A 20 2.75 10.06 -3.58
N LEU A 21 2.89 8.88 -4.16
CA LEU A 21 3.49 8.71 -5.48
C LEU A 21 2.59 9.26 -6.59
N ASP A 22 1.28 8.98 -6.59
CA ASP A 22 0.35 9.56 -7.56
C ASP A 22 0.38 11.10 -7.50
N GLN A 23 0.30 11.68 -6.31
CA GLN A 23 0.38 13.13 -6.11
C GLN A 23 1.71 13.71 -6.64
N ARG A 24 2.85 13.04 -6.37
CA ARG A 24 4.17 13.48 -6.87
C ARG A 24 4.28 13.41 -8.39
N LEU A 25 3.78 12.33 -8.99
CA LEU A 25 3.77 12.16 -10.45
C LEU A 25 2.95 13.26 -11.14
N ARG A 26 1.79 13.60 -10.56
CA ARG A 26 0.95 14.72 -11.02
C ARG A 26 1.64 16.07 -10.84
N ALA A 27 2.24 16.32 -9.69
CA ALA A 27 2.94 17.59 -9.39
C ALA A 27 4.15 17.83 -10.31
N GLN A 28 4.84 16.76 -10.73
CA GLN A 28 5.93 16.81 -11.70
C GLN A 28 5.46 16.84 -13.16
N ASN A 29 4.15 16.86 -13.39
CA ASN A 29 3.52 16.85 -14.71
C ASN A 29 4.02 15.71 -15.61
N ILE A 30 4.23 14.53 -15.03
CA ILE A 30 4.63 13.33 -15.76
C ILE A 30 3.49 12.90 -16.67
N ALA A 31 3.81 12.53 -17.92
CA ALA A 31 2.84 12.06 -18.89
C ALA A 31 1.91 10.97 -18.30
N VAL A 32 0.60 11.15 -18.49
CA VAL A 32 -0.44 10.32 -17.86
C VAL A 32 -0.22 8.83 -18.09
N GLU A 33 0.18 8.43 -19.29
CA GLU A 33 0.47 7.02 -19.60
C GLU A 33 1.62 6.44 -18.79
N LYS A 34 2.69 7.24 -18.59
CA LYS A 34 3.85 6.84 -17.79
C LYS A 34 3.50 6.77 -16.32
N SER A 35 2.74 7.75 -15.81
CA SER A 35 2.24 7.76 -14.44
C SER A 35 1.36 6.54 -14.17
N ARG A 36 0.42 6.25 -15.08
CA ARG A 36 -0.44 5.06 -15.01
C ARG A 36 0.38 3.78 -14.99
N LYS A 37 1.38 3.65 -15.85
CA LYS A 37 2.26 2.48 -15.88
C LYS A 37 2.99 2.26 -14.55
N VAL A 38 3.51 3.34 -13.95
CA VAL A 38 4.16 3.28 -12.63
C VAL A 38 3.16 2.78 -11.57
N LEU A 39 1.96 3.34 -11.51
CA LEU A 39 0.94 2.95 -10.53
C LEU A 39 0.46 1.52 -10.75
N ASP A 40 0.18 1.12 -11.99
CA ASP A 40 -0.21 -0.25 -12.35
C ASP A 40 0.89 -1.25 -11.95
N ASP A 41 2.17 -0.95 -12.22
CA ASP A 41 3.30 -1.81 -11.84
C ASP A 41 3.38 -1.97 -10.30
N LEU A 42 3.28 -0.86 -9.55
CA LEU A 42 3.34 -0.88 -8.09
C LEU A 42 2.19 -1.69 -7.48
N VAL A 43 0.94 -1.44 -7.91
CA VAL A 43 -0.23 -2.15 -7.40
C VAL A 43 -0.17 -3.63 -7.78
N ARG A 44 0.25 -3.96 -9.01
CA ARG A 44 0.42 -5.36 -9.45
C ARG A 44 1.42 -6.13 -8.60
N ILE A 45 2.54 -5.51 -8.23
CA ILE A 45 3.56 -6.14 -7.38
C ILE A 45 3.04 -6.27 -5.96
N MET A 46 2.42 -5.21 -5.43
CA MET A 46 1.90 -5.15 -4.07
C MET A 46 0.81 -6.20 -3.81
N PHE A 47 -0.08 -6.42 -4.78
CA PHE A 47 -1.20 -7.36 -4.69
C PHE A 47 -0.94 -8.68 -5.43
N ASN A 48 0.33 -9.09 -5.54
CA ASN A 48 0.64 -10.40 -6.08
C ASN A 48 -0.07 -11.49 -5.24
N PRO A 49 -0.85 -12.41 -5.85
CA PRO A 49 -1.65 -13.39 -5.10
C PRO A 49 -0.85 -14.23 -4.11
N ARG A 50 0.35 -14.70 -4.51
CA ARG A 50 1.21 -15.49 -3.65
C ARG A 50 1.72 -14.67 -2.45
N PHE A 51 2.09 -13.43 -2.70
CA PHE A 51 2.51 -12.52 -1.64
C PHE A 51 1.37 -12.23 -0.67
N MET A 52 0.16 -11.98 -1.18
CA MET A 52 -1.03 -11.73 -0.35
C MET A 52 -1.42 -12.95 0.49
N GLU A 53 -1.36 -14.15 -0.07
CA GLU A 53 -1.58 -15.40 0.68
C GLU A 53 -0.59 -15.55 1.84
N GLU A 54 0.70 -15.29 1.61
CA GLU A 54 1.71 -15.33 2.68
C GLU A 54 1.53 -14.20 3.70
N LEU A 55 1.18 -12.99 3.24
CA LEU A 55 0.98 -11.81 4.10
C LEU A 55 -0.15 -12.04 5.11
N PHE A 56 -1.23 -12.70 4.68
CA PHE A 56 -2.42 -12.97 5.49
C PHE A 56 -2.31 -14.19 6.40
N LYS A 57 -1.20 -14.96 6.32
CA LYS A 57 -0.95 -16.02 7.31
C LYS A 57 -0.67 -15.42 8.69
N PRO A 58 -1.07 -16.11 9.79
CA PRO A 58 -0.72 -15.71 11.14
C PRO A 58 0.80 -15.61 11.31
N GLN A 59 1.33 -14.40 11.50
CA GLN A 59 2.77 -14.18 11.64
C GLN A 59 3.07 -12.95 12.49
N GLU A 60 4.30 -12.87 13.00
CA GLU A 60 4.75 -11.67 13.69
C GLU A 60 4.97 -10.51 12.72
N ILE A 61 4.78 -9.29 13.24
CA ILE A 61 5.05 -8.08 12.49
C ILE A 61 6.54 -7.98 12.14
N TYR A 62 6.82 -7.49 10.94
CA TYR A 62 8.17 -7.14 10.54
C TYR A 62 8.71 -6.04 11.43
N ASN A 63 10.00 -6.12 11.75
CA ASN A 63 10.69 -5.01 12.37
C ASN A 63 10.73 -3.81 11.39
N LYS A 64 10.97 -2.61 11.92
CA LYS A 64 10.97 -1.37 11.14
C LYS A 64 11.94 -1.41 9.94
N ALA A 65 13.10 -2.03 10.10
CA ALA A 65 14.11 -2.11 9.04
C ALA A 65 13.65 -3.02 7.89
N ALA A 66 13.10 -4.19 8.22
CA ALA A 66 12.57 -5.14 7.25
C ALA A 66 11.36 -4.55 6.48
N LEU A 67 10.44 -3.90 7.18
CA LEU A 67 9.29 -3.26 6.54
C LEU A 67 9.72 -2.13 5.60
N LYS A 68 10.69 -1.31 6.02
CA LYS A 68 11.27 -0.26 5.18
C LYS A 68 11.97 -0.82 3.95
N ALA A 69 12.75 -1.89 4.09
CA ALA A 69 13.40 -2.57 2.97
C ALA A 69 12.38 -3.11 1.98
N LEU A 70 11.29 -3.72 2.47
CA LEU A 70 10.21 -4.21 1.62
C LEU A 70 9.56 -3.09 0.79
N PHE A 71 9.27 -1.92 1.38
CA PHE A 71 8.70 -0.79 0.63
C PHE A 71 9.70 -0.14 -0.32
N HIS A 72 10.98 -0.17 0.04
CA HIS A 72 12.06 0.22 -0.86
C HIS A 72 12.08 -0.68 -2.11
N ASP A 73 12.10 -1.99 -1.92
CA ASP A 73 12.13 -2.95 -3.04
C ASP A 73 10.87 -2.84 -3.89
N LEU A 74 9.70 -2.62 -3.27
CA LEU A 74 8.44 -2.38 -3.99
C LEU A 74 8.50 -1.13 -4.87
N ALA A 75 9.03 -0.02 -4.36
CA ALA A 75 9.17 1.21 -5.13
C ALA A 75 10.09 1.02 -6.34
N HIS A 76 11.22 0.34 -6.12
CA HIS A 76 12.27 0.09 -7.11
C HIS A 76 11.97 -1.04 -8.09
N ALA A 77 10.97 -1.89 -7.80
CA ALA A 77 10.48 -2.89 -8.73
C ALA A 77 9.62 -2.27 -9.85
N SER A 78 9.13 -1.04 -9.69
CA SER A 78 8.53 -0.25 -10.77
C SER A 78 9.60 0.40 -11.66
N ILE A 79 9.20 0.95 -12.82
CA ILE A 79 10.11 1.72 -13.68
C ILE A 79 10.63 3.01 -13.02
N MET A 80 10.01 3.46 -11.92
CA MET A 80 10.39 4.67 -11.21
C MET A 80 11.74 4.48 -10.48
N ARG A 81 12.60 5.50 -10.56
CA ARG A 81 13.89 5.51 -9.85
C ARG A 81 13.91 6.63 -8.82
N LEU A 82 13.71 6.26 -7.56
CA LEU A 82 13.88 7.17 -6.42
C LEU A 82 15.33 7.09 -5.92
N ASN A 83 15.90 8.21 -5.48
CA ASN A 83 17.16 8.16 -4.75
C ASN A 83 16.92 7.86 -3.26
N GLU A 84 17.98 7.52 -2.53
CA GLU A 84 17.90 7.15 -1.11
C GLU A 84 17.23 8.22 -0.25
N THR A 85 17.60 9.49 -0.45
CA THR A 85 16.99 10.63 0.25
C THR A 85 15.48 10.73 -0.01
N SER A 86 15.04 10.54 -1.25
CA SER A 86 13.63 10.57 -1.64
C SER A 86 12.86 9.36 -1.11
N MET A 87 13.48 8.18 -1.06
CA MET A 87 12.90 6.98 -0.44
C MET A 87 12.73 7.13 1.08
N ASN A 88 13.73 7.70 1.76
CA ASN A 88 13.63 7.98 3.20
C ASN A 88 12.47 8.94 3.49
N LYS A 89 12.39 10.05 2.74
CA LYS A 89 11.27 11.00 2.87
C LYS A 89 9.92 10.36 2.55
N LEU A 90 9.84 9.47 1.55
CA LEU A 90 8.61 8.75 1.23
C LEU A 90 8.14 7.91 2.42
N TYR A 91 9.04 7.11 3.01
CA TYR A 91 8.72 6.27 4.17
C TYR A 91 8.32 7.09 5.40
N ASP A 92 9.01 8.20 5.66
CA ASP A 92 8.67 9.09 6.76
C ASP A 92 7.29 9.73 6.58
N LEU A 93 6.94 10.15 5.36
CA LEU A 93 5.59 10.65 5.04
C LEU A 93 4.53 9.57 5.23
N MET A 94 4.73 8.37 4.67
CA MET A 94 3.80 7.25 4.82
C MET A 94 3.50 6.96 6.30
N THR A 95 4.57 6.84 7.10
CA THR A 95 4.42 6.53 8.53
C THR A 95 3.82 7.68 9.32
N MET A 96 4.10 8.94 8.96
CA MET A 96 3.49 10.11 9.59
C MET A 96 1.99 10.17 9.32
N VAL A 97 1.56 10.04 8.05
CA VAL A 97 0.14 10.12 7.69
C VAL A 97 -0.65 8.98 8.32
N PHE A 98 -0.13 7.75 8.27
CA PHE A 98 -0.82 6.63 8.87
C PHE A 98 -0.90 6.71 10.40
N LYS A 99 0.17 7.18 11.07
CA LYS A 99 0.11 7.46 12.53
C LYS A 99 -0.93 8.52 12.86
N TRP A 100 -1.03 9.55 12.03
CA TRP A 100 -2.03 10.60 12.19
C TRP A 100 -3.45 10.03 12.02
N GLN A 101 -3.70 9.21 10.99
CA GLN A 101 -4.98 8.53 10.80
C GLN A 101 -5.37 7.67 12.01
N ILE A 102 -4.41 6.91 12.58
CA ILE A 102 -4.65 6.13 13.80
C ILE A 102 -4.97 7.04 14.99
N PHE A 103 -4.18 8.10 15.18
CA PHE A 103 -4.37 9.04 16.30
C PHE A 103 -5.71 9.78 16.22
N SER A 104 -6.17 10.09 15.01
CA SER A 104 -7.44 10.76 14.74
C SER A 104 -8.64 9.81 14.76
N SER A 105 -8.43 8.50 14.76
CA SER A 105 -9.51 7.51 14.78
C SER A 105 -10.14 7.45 16.18
N SER A 106 -11.44 7.72 16.26
CA SER A 106 -12.18 7.69 17.53
C SER A 106 -12.68 6.29 17.88
N HIS A 107 -12.81 5.41 16.87
CA HIS A 107 -13.29 4.04 17.05
C HIS A 107 -12.45 3.03 16.27
N PRO A 108 -12.21 1.81 16.79
CA PRO A 108 -11.46 0.78 16.08
C PRO A 108 -12.03 0.42 14.70
N ARG A 109 -13.34 0.57 14.50
CA ARG A 109 -13.98 0.34 13.21
C ARG A 109 -13.51 1.33 12.14
N GLU A 110 -13.15 2.55 12.51
CA GLU A 110 -12.65 3.57 11.58
C GLU A 110 -11.32 3.13 10.94
N LEU A 111 -10.48 2.40 11.68
CA LEU A 111 -9.24 1.82 11.17
C LEU A 111 -9.49 0.82 10.02
N ILE A 112 -10.55 0.02 10.14
CA ILE A 112 -10.98 -0.91 9.07
C ILE A 112 -11.45 -0.11 7.86
N LEU A 113 -12.27 0.93 8.07
CA LEU A 113 -12.73 1.80 6.97
C LEU A 113 -11.57 2.50 6.27
N ILE A 114 -10.55 2.96 7.01
CA ILE A 114 -9.35 3.56 6.41
C ILE A 114 -8.68 2.57 5.45
N THR A 115 -8.54 1.30 5.84
CA THR A 115 -7.95 0.28 4.95
C THR A 115 -8.82 -0.03 3.75
N LEU A 116 -10.15 -0.10 3.91
CA LEU A 116 -11.07 -0.29 2.79
C LEU A 116 -11.01 0.90 1.82
N ASN A 117 -10.93 2.13 2.34
CA ASN A 117 -10.76 3.33 1.53
C ASN A 117 -9.45 3.31 0.73
N HIS A 118 -8.36 2.80 1.32
CA HIS A 118 -7.09 2.58 0.59
C HIS A 118 -7.27 1.61 -0.59
N LEU A 119 -7.92 0.47 -0.36
CA LEU A 119 -8.19 -0.54 -1.39
C LEU A 119 -9.07 0.02 -2.52
N ASP A 120 -10.15 0.73 -2.18
CA ASP A 120 -11.07 1.32 -3.16
C ASP A 120 -10.41 2.45 -3.97
N SER A 121 -9.61 3.28 -3.32
CA SER A 121 -8.88 4.33 -4.03
C SER A 121 -7.83 3.76 -4.97
N MET A 122 -7.10 2.71 -4.56
CA MET A 122 -6.17 2.01 -5.46
C MET A 122 -6.89 1.37 -6.64
N ARG A 123 -8.10 0.84 -6.44
CA ARG A 123 -8.96 0.33 -7.51
C ARG A 123 -9.27 1.40 -8.56
N SER A 124 -9.50 2.64 -8.14
CA SER A 124 -9.76 3.77 -9.05
C SER A 124 -8.52 4.24 -9.83
N LEU A 125 -7.31 3.95 -9.33
CA LEU A 125 -6.05 4.38 -9.93
C LEU A 125 -5.55 3.42 -11.02
N VAL A 126 -5.97 2.16 -10.97
CA VAL A 126 -5.54 1.13 -11.92
C VAL A 126 -6.54 0.93 -13.04
N SER A 127 -6.06 0.61 -14.25
CA SER A 127 -6.91 0.39 -15.43
C SER A 127 -6.95 -1.06 -15.89
N CYS A 128 -6.06 -1.92 -15.39
CA CYS A 128 -5.94 -3.29 -15.85
C CYS A 128 -6.89 -4.24 -15.12
N SER A 129 -7.69 -5.00 -15.89
CA SER A 129 -8.67 -5.96 -15.36
C SER A 129 -8.05 -7.07 -14.50
N LEU A 130 -6.81 -7.48 -14.79
CA LEU A 130 -6.08 -8.45 -13.97
C LEU A 130 -5.74 -7.89 -12.59
N ILE A 131 -5.28 -6.64 -12.53
CA ILE A 131 -4.91 -5.96 -11.28
C ILE A 131 -6.16 -5.71 -10.44
N LEU A 132 -7.28 -5.36 -11.08
CA LEU A 132 -8.57 -5.22 -10.39
C LEU A 132 -8.99 -6.54 -9.71
N LYS A 133 -8.84 -7.69 -10.38
CA LYS A 133 -9.13 -9.00 -9.76
C LYS A 133 -8.20 -9.31 -8.57
N GLN A 134 -6.94 -8.90 -8.64
CA GLN A 134 -5.99 -9.05 -7.53
C GLN A 134 -6.40 -8.19 -6.32
N LEU A 135 -6.79 -6.94 -6.57
CA LEU A 135 -7.34 -6.04 -5.55
C LEU A 135 -8.63 -6.59 -4.93
N ASP A 136 -9.56 -7.08 -5.74
CA ASP A 136 -10.80 -7.70 -5.25
C ASP A 136 -10.49 -8.91 -4.35
N THR A 137 -9.52 -9.73 -4.74
CA THR A 137 -9.08 -10.88 -3.92
C THR A 137 -8.53 -10.43 -2.57
N ALA A 138 -7.68 -9.40 -2.54
CA ALA A 138 -7.15 -8.82 -1.32
C ALA A 138 -8.24 -8.19 -0.44
N TYR A 139 -9.21 -7.53 -1.06
CA TYR A 139 -10.38 -6.97 -0.38
C TYR A 139 -11.20 -8.06 0.32
N PHE A 140 -11.50 -9.17 -0.37
CA PHE A 140 -12.19 -10.31 0.24
C PHE A 140 -11.38 -10.97 1.35
N MET A 141 -10.06 -11.12 1.20
CA MET A 141 -9.19 -11.63 2.26
C MET A 141 -9.22 -10.71 3.49
N PHE A 142 -9.19 -9.40 3.28
CA PHE A 142 -9.24 -8.41 4.36
C PHE A 142 -10.57 -8.48 5.12
N ILE A 143 -11.71 -8.45 4.43
CA ILE A 143 -13.03 -8.57 5.07
C ILE A 143 -13.11 -9.87 5.87
N LYS A 144 -12.72 -11.01 5.29
CA LYS A 144 -12.79 -12.31 5.95
C LYS A 144 -12.02 -12.39 7.27
N VAL A 145 -10.94 -11.60 7.41
CA VAL A 145 -10.10 -11.60 8.61
C VAL A 145 -10.55 -10.57 9.66
N PHE A 146 -11.08 -9.42 9.23
CA PHE A 146 -11.32 -8.28 10.13
C PHE A 146 -12.80 -7.89 10.31
N MET A 147 -13.74 -8.49 9.58
CA MET A 147 -15.19 -8.33 9.76
C MET A 147 -15.86 -9.68 10.03
#